data_AF-A0A7W4DTI3-F1
#
_entry.id   AF-A0A7W4DTI3-F1
#
_cell.length_a   1.000
_cell.length_b   1.000
_cell.length_c   1.000
_cell.angle_alpha   90.00
_cell.angle_beta   90.00
_cell.angle_gamma   90.00
#
_symmetry.space_group_name_H-M   'P 1'
#
loop_
_entity.id
_entity.type
_entity.pdbx_description
1 polymer ?
#
loop_
_entity_poly.entity_id
_entity_poly.type
_entity_poly.pdbx_seq_one_letter_code
_entity_poly.pdbx_strand_id
1 'polypeptide(L)'
;MPRSVELDNLFARKQEAFARKQVAFQKYVDARNRANEAHDRMQSAWDQRVAAREEMNREFESMQQSKDSRDAIWADFNRLCQENSSRINQIRQEADMEHEMMKNCFDSASAAYEYGNKADAPMYASEGHMHKDRRDDLNAEVGRLIQEINNAKANAKWQTSSSHSNSFQSAKSNFNNAKMLHESAETEFKNAKAERDAYKAEFDSTQAEFERLKDECQRKLNEIKANNQKERDRILDKAGVGYLNRQDAKIVKKADGTTQVYHGGLGSGDGFGHGHVALDQSGKKTYSRDAFEKHGSQNYVDDPALVKYKASGQWSDVRHGWVDDKKVTWSEGTGTNVGQTLITDGWLTKDDFDKRHDHYGVDTKYGTGKRIEDVTDSIGRKKYYSGPGK
;
A
#
# COMPACT_ATOMS: atom_id res chain seq x y z
N MET A 1 26.49 -10.28 -30.21
CA MET A 1 25.09 -9.84 -30.41
C MET A 1 25.08 -8.32 -30.31
N PRO A 2 24.61 -7.57 -31.32
CA PRO A 2 24.40 -6.14 -31.13
C PRO A 2 23.29 -5.96 -30.08
N ARG A 3 23.57 -5.11 -29.10
CA ARG A 3 22.64 -4.71 -28.04
C ARG A 3 21.46 -4.00 -28.71
N SER A 4 20.23 -4.49 -28.48
CA SER A 4 19.04 -3.86 -29.08
C SER A 4 18.73 -2.56 -28.34
N VAL A 5 19.12 -1.43 -28.92
CA VAL A 5 18.87 -0.08 -28.38
C VAL A 5 17.38 0.14 -28.10
N GLU A 6 16.51 -0.40 -28.96
CA GLU A 6 15.04 -0.35 -28.79
C GLU A 6 14.59 -1.11 -27.55
N LEU A 7 15.14 -2.30 -27.29
CA LEU A 7 14.83 -3.09 -26.09
C LEU A 7 15.32 -2.38 -24.82
N ASP A 8 16.52 -1.81 -24.85
CA ASP A 8 17.08 -1.04 -23.72
C ASP A 8 16.19 0.18 -23.40
N ASN A 9 15.73 0.90 -24.43
CA ASN A 9 14.78 2.03 -24.27
C ASN A 9 13.43 1.59 -23.67
N LEU A 10 12.90 0.43 -24.09
CA LEU A 10 11.67 -0.13 -23.53
C LEU A 10 11.84 -0.50 -22.04
N PHE A 11 12.97 -1.09 -21.67
CA PHE A 11 13.28 -1.40 -20.28
C PHE A 11 13.39 -0.14 -19.42
N ALA A 12 14.05 0.92 -19.93
CA ALA A 12 14.13 2.21 -19.25
C ALA A 12 12.74 2.82 -19.00
N ARG A 13 11.88 2.88 -20.04
CA ARG A 13 10.50 3.37 -19.92
C ARG A 13 9.66 2.54 -18.93
N LYS A 14 9.82 1.22 -18.93
CA LYS A 14 9.14 0.34 -17.96
C LYS A 14 9.58 0.64 -16.53
N GLN A 15 10.87 0.89 -16.31
CA GLN A 15 11.41 1.23 -14.99
C GLN A 15 10.87 2.58 -14.50
N GLU A 16 10.81 3.58 -15.37
CA GLU A 16 10.20 4.88 -15.07
C GLU A 16 8.70 4.75 -14.74
N ALA A 17 7.94 3.97 -15.52
CA ALA A 17 6.53 3.72 -15.25
C ALA A 17 6.32 3.00 -13.91
N PHE A 18 7.21 2.07 -13.55
CA PHE A 18 7.18 1.45 -12.23
C PHE A 18 7.41 2.46 -11.11
N ALA A 19 8.37 3.36 -11.25
CA ALA A 19 8.61 4.42 -10.27
C ALA A 19 7.39 5.35 -10.13
N ARG A 20 6.78 5.77 -11.25
CA ARG A 20 5.54 6.58 -11.24
C ARG A 20 4.38 5.86 -10.54
N LYS A 21 4.19 4.57 -10.82
CA LYS A 21 3.20 3.72 -10.15
C LYS A 21 3.41 3.70 -8.64
N GLN A 22 4.64 3.53 -8.15
CA GLN A 22 4.94 3.49 -6.72
C GLN A 22 4.59 4.83 -6.04
N VAL A 23 4.93 5.94 -6.67
CA VAL A 23 4.57 7.29 -6.17
C VAL A 23 3.05 7.48 -6.12
N ALA A 24 2.33 7.11 -7.18
CA ALA A 24 0.88 7.20 -7.22
C ALA A 24 0.20 6.30 -6.17
N PHE A 25 0.74 5.10 -5.95
CA PHE A 25 0.27 4.20 -4.90
C PHE A 25 0.43 4.81 -3.51
N GLN A 26 1.58 5.41 -3.21
CA GLN A 26 1.81 6.05 -1.91
C GLN A 26 0.82 7.20 -1.68
N LYS A 27 0.63 8.09 -2.67
CA LYS A 27 -0.37 9.17 -2.60
C LYS A 27 -1.78 8.63 -2.31
N TYR A 28 -2.16 7.55 -2.99
CA TYR A 28 -3.45 6.90 -2.76
C TYR A 28 -3.58 6.35 -1.34
N VAL A 29 -2.55 5.68 -0.81
CA VAL A 29 -2.55 5.17 0.58
C VAL A 29 -2.69 6.30 1.58
N ASP A 30 -1.93 7.39 1.40
CA ASP A 30 -1.96 8.55 2.29
C ASP A 30 -3.34 9.24 2.27
N ALA A 31 -3.91 9.42 1.08
CA ALA A 31 -5.25 9.98 0.92
C ALA A 31 -6.35 9.06 1.48
N ARG A 32 -6.20 7.74 1.34
CA ARG A 32 -7.11 6.76 1.94
C ARG A 32 -7.09 6.87 3.47
N ASN A 33 -5.92 6.98 4.07
CA ASN A 33 -5.79 7.13 5.52
C ASN A 33 -6.43 8.43 6.00
N ARG A 34 -6.16 9.57 5.33
CA ARG A 34 -6.82 10.85 5.61
C ARG A 34 -8.34 10.80 5.48
N ALA A 35 -8.86 10.09 4.47
CA ALA A 35 -10.29 9.91 4.29
C ALA A 35 -10.92 9.07 5.42
N ASN A 36 -10.21 8.04 5.90
CA ASN A 36 -10.66 7.25 7.06
C ASN A 36 -10.66 8.09 8.35
N GLU A 37 -9.59 8.85 8.60
CA GLU A 37 -9.53 9.75 9.77
C GLU A 37 -10.62 10.84 9.73
N ALA A 38 -10.90 11.39 8.53
CA ALA A 38 -11.99 12.36 8.36
C ALA A 38 -13.37 11.71 8.59
N HIS A 39 -13.55 10.45 8.17
CA HIS A 39 -14.75 9.68 8.45
C HIS A 39 -14.95 9.46 9.96
N ASP A 40 -13.92 9.06 10.68
CA ASP A 40 -13.99 8.81 12.12
C ASP A 40 -14.29 10.09 12.91
N ARG A 41 -13.72 11.24 12.47
CA ARG A 41 -14.06 12.56 13.02
C ARG A 41 -15.51 12.94 12.75
N MET A 42 -16.00 12.72 11.52
CA MET A 42 -17.41 12.96 11.16
C MET A 42 -18.35 12.11 12.01
N GLN A 43 -18.05 10.82 12.19
CA GLN A 43 -18.86 9.91 12.99
C GLN A 43 -18.88 10.34 14.48
N SER A 44 -17.72 10.70 15.03
CA SER A 44 -17.64 11.22 16.40
C SER A 44 -18.46 12.51 16.58
N ALA A 45 -18.41 13.41 15.60
CA ALA A 45 -19.20 14.64 15.61
C ALA A 45 -20.71 14.37 15.46
N TRP A 46 -21.10 13.33 14.70
CA TRP A 46 -22.47 12.86 14.61
C TRP A 46 -22.97 12.36 15.97
N ASP A 47 -22.20 11.52 16.65
CA ASP A 47 -22.55 10.99 17.96
C ASP A 47 -22.71 12.11 18.99
N GLN A 48 -21.81 13.10 18.99
CA GLN A 48 -21.92 14.31 19.83
C GLN A 48 -23.18 15.11 19.51
N ARG A 49 -23.54 15.27 18.23
CA ARG A 49 -24.76 15.97 17.82
C ARG A 49 -26.00 15.23 18.32
N VAL A 50 -26.02 13.90 18.25
CA VAL A 50 -27.13 13.07 18.76
C VAL A 50 -27.25 13.25 20.28
N ALA A 51 -26.16 13.09 21.02
CA ALA A 51 -26.15 13.26 22.47
C ALA A 51 -26.58 14.68 22.90
N ALA A 52 -26.11 15.72 22.21
CA ALA A 52 -26.51 17.10 22.47
C ALA A 52 -28.00 17.34 22.18
N ARG A 53 -28.57 16.65 21.19
CA ARG A 53 -30.00 16.71 20.90
C ARG A 53 -30.83 16.04 21.98
N GLU A 54 -30.38 14.88 22.48
CA GLU A 54 -31.03 14.18 23.59
C GLU A 54 -31.01 15.01 24.87
N GLU A 55 -29.89 15.66 25.18
CA GLU A 55 -29.79 16.61 26.31
C GLU A 55 -30.74 17.79 26.14
N MET A 56 -30.75 18.42 24.96
CA MET A 56 -31.66 19.54 24.67
C MET A 56 -33.13 19.13 24.83
N ASN A 57 -33.50 17.92 24.41
CA ASN A 57 -34.86 17.41 24.58
C ASN A 57 -35.19 17.14 26.05
N ARG A 58 -34.27 16.55 26.83
CA ARG A 58 -34.44 16.36 28.28
C ARG A 58 -34.63 17.67 29.03
N GLU A 59 -33.82 18.68 28.71
CA GLU A 59 -33.94 20.02 29.30
C GLU A 59 -35.25 20.71 28.88
N PHE A 60 -35.72 20.47 27.65
CA PHE A 60 -37.02 20.96 27.19
C PHE A 60 -38.18 20.35 27.98
N GLU A 61 -38.16 19.02 28.17
CA GLU A 61 -39.16 18.29 28.96
C GLU A 61 -39.17 18.74 30.42
N SER A 62 -37.99 18.87 31.03
CA SER A 62 -37.83 19.39 32.40
C SER A 62 -38.36 20.82 32.54
N MET A 63 -38.03 21.70 31.59
CA MET A 63 -38.57 23.06 31.55
C MET A 63 -40.10 23.06 31.44
N GLN A 64 -40.68 22.19 30.62
CA GLN A 64 -42.14 22.10 30.46
C GLN A 64 -42.81 21.60 31.75
N GLN A 65 -42.30 20.52 32.35
CA GLN A 65 -42.81 20.01 33.63
C GLN A 65 -42.72 21.06 34.74
N SER A 66 -41.63 21.84 34.79
CA SER A 66 -41.48 22.93 35.75
C SER A 66 -42.50 24.05 35.53
N LYS A 67 -42.83 24.38 34.28
CA LYS A 67 -43.89 25.35 33.97
C LYS A 67 -45.26 24.83 34.41
N ASP A 68 -45.59 23.60 34.04
CA ASP A 68 -46.87 22.98 34.38
C ASP A 68 -47.04 22.89 35.92
N SER A 69 -45.98 22.50 36.63
CA SER A 69 -45.93 22.48 38.10
C SER A 69 -46.11 23.88 38.71
N ARG A 70 -45.44 24.89 38.16
CA ARG A 70 -45.61 26.28 38.60
C ARG A 70 -47.04 26.77 38.40
N ASP A 71 -47.63 26.47 37.25
CA ASP A 71 -48.99 26.90 36.93
C ASP A 71 -50.00 26.20 37.87
N ALA A 72 -49.79 24.93 38.19
CA ALA A 72 -50.58 24.21 39.21
C ALA A 72 -50.47 24.84 40.60
N ILE A 73 -49.25 25.18 41.07
CA ILE A 73 -49.02 25.85 42.36
C ILE A 73 -49.75 27.19 42.43
N TRP A 74 -49.69 27.99 41.35
CA TRP A 74 -50.40 29.27 41.29
C TRP A 74 -51.92 29.10 41.17
N ALA A 75 -52.40 28.05 40.50
CA ALA A 75 -53.83 27.73 40.46
C ALA A 75 -54.38 27.38 41.85
N ASP A 76 -53.67 26.55 42.61
CA ASP A 76 -54.04 26.21 43.99
C ASP A 76 -54.05 27.45 44.91
N PHE A 77 -53.03 28.31 44.80
CA PHE A 77 -53.01 29.59 45.52
C PHE A 77 -54.21 30.47 45.17
N ASN A 78 -54.54 30.59 43.88
CA ASN A 78 -55.66 31.39 43.43
C ASN A 78 -57.01 30.84 43.94
N ARG A 79 -57.19 29.52 43.97
CA ARG A 79 -58.37 28.87 44.55
C ARG A 79 -58.51 29.23 46.04
N LEU A 80 -57.46 29.05 46.83
CA LEU A 80 -57.45 29.40 48.26
C LEU A 80 -57.75 30.89 48.47
N CYS A 81 -57.18 31.77 47.65
CA CYS A 81 -57.47 33.20 47.71
C CYS A 81 -58.95 33.51 47.45
N GLN A 82 -59.55 32.87 46.44
CA GLN A 82 -60.96 33.08 46.10
C GLN A 82 -61.88 32.60 47.22
N GLU A 83 -61.66 31.38 47.73
CA GLU A 83 -62.41 30.78 48.84
C GLU A 83 -62.32 31.65 50.09
N ASN A 84 -61.10 31.98 50.53
CA ASN A 84 -60.89 32.78 51.73
C ASN A 84 -61.38 34.22 51.56
N SER A 85 -61.28 34.83 50.38
CA SER A 85 -61.83 36.18 50.14
C SER A 85 -63.35 36.19 50.21
N SER A 86 -64.02 35.16 49.68
CA SER A 86 -65.47 35.01 49.81
C SER A 86 -65.89 34.85 51.27
N ARG A 87 -65.18 34.00 52.03
CA ARG A 87 -65.42 33.79 53.45
C ARG A 87 -65.17 35.05 54.28
N ILE A 88 -64.09 35.78 54.02
CA ILE A 88 -63.81 37.07 54.67
C ILE A 88 -64.95 38.07 54.45
N ASN A 89 -65.46 38.17 53.22
CA ASN A 89 -66.56 39.09 52.93
C ASN A 89 -67.84 38.70 53.69
N GLN A 90 -68.15 37.40 53.78
CA GLN A 90 -69.28 36.92 54.58
C GLN A 90 -69.12 37.25 56.07
N ILE A 91 -67.96 36.91 56.65
CA ILE A 91 -67.68 37.15 58.07
C ILE A 91 -67.72 38.65 58.40
N ARG A 92 -67.27 39.52 57.48
CA ARG A 92 -67.36 40.97 57.66
C ARG A 92 -68.81 41.45 57.71
N GLN A 93 -69.67 40.93 56.84
CA GLN A 93 -71.11 41.25 56.91
C GLN A 93 -71.73 40.77 58.22
N GLU A 94 -71.38 39.58 58.69
CA GLU A 94 -71.80 39.05 59.99
C GLU A 94 -71.31 39.93 61.15
N ALA A 95 -70.03 40.36 61.11
CA ALA A 95 -69.46 41.24 62.12
C ALA A 95 -70.13 42.63 62.13
N ASP A 96 -70.48 43.17 60.95
CA ASP A 96 -71.21 44.43 60.84
C ASP A 96 -72.64 44.30 61.43
N MET A 97 -73.32 43.18 61.18
CA MET A 97 -74.63 42.90 61.81
C MET A 97 -74.53 42.79 63.33
N GLU A 98 -73.57 42.03 63.85
CA GLU A 98 -73.30 41.91 65.29
C GLU A 98 -72.95 43.28 65.90
N HIS A 99 -72.23 44.13 65.17
CA HIS A 99 -71.90 45.48 65.61
C HIS A 99 -73.14 46.39 65.71
N GLU A 100 -74.07 46.31 64.76
CA GLU A 100 -75.32 47.07 64.83
C GLU A 100 -76.24 46.56 65.95
N MET A 101 -76.35 45.24 66.14
CA MET A 101 -77.07 44.67 67.28
C MET A 101 -76.48 45.11 68.62
N MET A 102 -75.15 45.10 68.73
CA MET A 102 -74.42 45.61 69.90
C MET A 102 -74.81 47.07 70.21
N LYS A 103 -74.83 47.96 69.20
CA LYS A 103 -75.25 49.36 69.38
C LYS A 103 -76.68 49.45 69.89
N ASN A 104 -77.61 48.75 69.24
CA ASN A 104 -79.03 48.74 69.62
C ASN A 104 -79.24 48.27 71.07
N CYS A 105 -78.52 47.24 71.51
CA CYS A 105 -78.57 46.75 72.89
C CYS A 105 -78.07 47.81 73.88
N PHE A 106 -76.94 48.48 73.60
CA PHE A 106 -76.41 49.52 74.48
C PHE A 106 -77.28 50.79 74.50
N ASP A 107 -77.88 51.16 73.36
CA ASP A 107 -78.84 52.26 73.29
C ASP A 107 -80.12 51.93 74.09
N SER A 108 -80.62 50.69 73.97
CA SER A 108 -81.77 50.19 74.75
C SER A 108 -81.48 50.12 76.25
N ALA A 109 -80.27 49.69 76.64
CA ALA A 109 -79.81 49.71 78.03
C ALA A 109 -79.78 51.14 78.59
N SER A 110 -79.26 52.09 77.81
CA SER A 110 -79.19 53.51 78.17
C SER A 110 -80.58 54.11 78.36
N ALA A 111 -81.51 53.84 77.42
CA ALA A 111 -82.90 54.28 77.53
C ALA A 111 -83.61 53.68 78.76
N ALA A 112 -83.43 52.39 79.04
CA ALA A 112 -84.02 51.74 80.22
C ALA A 112 -83.54 52.38 81.55
N TYR A 113 -82.28 52.82 81.60
CA TYR A 113 -81.73 53.58 82.72
C TYR A 113 -82.36 54.98 82.87
N GLU A 114 -82.52 55.70 81.76
CA GLU A 114 -83.03 57.08 81.73
C GLU A 114 -84.53 57.19 82.04
N TYR A 115 -85.35 56.27 81.51
CA TYR A 115 -86.81 56.30 81.65
C TYR A 115 -87.36 55.53 82.87
N GLY A 116 -86.50 55.11 83.79
CA GLY A 116 -86.90 54.56 85.09
C GLY A 116 -87.15 53.06 85.15
N ASN A 117 -86.98 52.31 84.06
CA ASN A 117 -87.05 50.85 84.04
C ASN A 117 -85.67 50.21 84.28
N LYS A 118 -85.06 50.55 85.42
CA LYS A 118 -83.65 50.26 85.72
C LYS A 118 -83.35 48.76 85.92
N ALA A 119 -84.37 47.92 86.07
CA ALA A 119 -84.21 46.48 86.24
C ALA A 119 -83.81 45.76 84.94
N ASP A 120 -84.20 46.29 83.77
CA ASP A 120 -83.96 45.65 82.46
C ASP A 120 -82.63 46.09 81.81
N ALA A 121 -82.06 47.20 82.27
CA ALA A 121 -80.83 47.75 81.69
C ALA A 121 -79.60 46.81 81.79
N PRO A 122 -79.37 46.07 82.90
CA PRO A 122 -78.28 45.08 82.98
C PRO A 122 -78.44 43.93 81.98
N MET A 123 -79.67 43.53 81.67
CA MET A 123 -79.96 42.48 80.70
C MET A 123 -79.54 42.93 79.29
N TYR A 124 -79.98 44.11 78.86
CA TYR A 124 -79.60 44.69 77.56
C TYR A 124 -78.08 44.95 77.45
N ALA A 125 -77.44 45.42 78.53
CA ALA A 125 -75.98 45.60 78.55
C ALA A 125 -75.24 44.26 78.43
N SER A 126 -75.71 43.21 79.10
CA SER A 126 -75.15 41.86 78.98
C SER A 126 -75.28 41.32 77.56
N GLU A 127 -76.42 41.54 76.89
CA GLU A 127 -76.63 41.15 75.50
C GLU A 127 -75.73 41.94 74.53
N GLY A 128 -75.57 43.25 74.76
CA GLY A 128 -74.62 44.09 74.02
C GLY A 128 -73.18 43.60 74.16
N HIS A 129 -72.76 43.17 75.36
CA HIS A 129 -71.44 42.56 75.56
C HIS A 129 -71.29 41.23 74.80
N MET A 130 -72.32 40.37 74.77
CA MET A 130 -72.28 39.14 73.96
C MET A 130 -72.12 39.42 72.47
N HIS A 131 -72.83 40.41 71.93
CA HIS A 131 -72.69 40.83 70.52
C HIS A 131 -71.29 41.39 70.22
N LYS A 132 -70.72 42.17 71.16
CA LYS A 132 -69.34 42.64 71.05
C LYS A 132 -68.34 41.49 70.98
N ASP A 133 -68.47 40.50 71.86
CA ASP A 133 -67.55 39.36 71.92
C ASP A 133 -67.64 38.53 70.63
N ARG A 134 -68.85 38.27 70.11
CA ARG A 134 -69.04 37.60 68.82
C ARG A 134 -68.41 38.36 67.65
N ARG A 135 -68.58 39.69 67.60
CA ARG A 135 -67.93 40.53 66.57
C ARG A 135 -66.41 40.45 66.65
N ASP A 136 -65.86 40.50 67.87
CA ASP A 136 -64.41 40.43 68.08
C ASP A 136 -63.85 39.05 67.64
N ASP A 137 -64.58 37.96 67.90
CA ASP A 137 -64.24 36.60 67.41
C ASP A 137 -64.28 36.50 65.88
N LEU A 138 -65.32 37.04 65.24
CA LEU A 138 -65.46 37.10 63.77
C LEU A 138 -64.28 37.89 63.14
N ASN A 139 -63.90 39.02 63.74
CA ASN A 139 -62.75 39.81 63.28
C ASN A 139 -61.43 39.05 63.45
N ALA A 140 -61.27 38.26 64.51
CA ALA A 140 -60.11 37.40 64.68
C ALA A 140 -60.04 36.30 63.61
N GLU A 141 -61.18 35.72 63.21
CA GLU A 141 -61.27 34.76 62.11
C GLU A 141 -60.85 35.39 60.76
N VAL A 142 -61.31 36.62 60.47
CA VAL A 142 -60.85 37.39 59.29
C VAL A 142 -59.33 37.56 59.31
N GLY A 143 -58.75 37.88 60.47
CA GLY A 143 -57.30 38.00 60.63
C GLY A 143 -56.56 36.71 60.29
N ARG A 144 -57.07 35.56 60.74
CA ARG A 144 -56.49 34.24 60.41
C ARG A 144 -56.55 33.93 58.92
N LEU A 145 -57.68 34.17 58.26
CA LEU A 145 -57.83 33.91 56.82
C LEU A 145 -56.90 34.78 55.96
N ILE A 146 -56.68 36.04 56.37
CA ILE A 146 -55.70 36.94 55.70
C ILE A 146 -54.27 36.40 55.87
N GLN A 147 -53.92 35.91 57.06
CA GLN A 147 -52.61 35.30 57.29
C GLN A 147 -52.41 34.05 56.44
N GLU A 148 -53.43 33.21 56.31
CA GLU A 148 -53.39 32.01 55.47
C GLU A 148 -53.14 32.34 53.99
N ILE A 149 -53.84 33.35 53.45
CA ILE A 149 -53.60 33.86 52.09
C ILE A 149 -52.14 34.32 51.93
N ASN A 150 -51.62 35.09 52.89
CA ASN A 150 -50.26 35.62 52.83
C ASN A 150 -49.20 34.51 52.89
N ASN A 151 -49.41 33.50 53.75
CA ASN A 151 -48.54 32.34 53.87
C ASN A 151 -48.56 31.49 52.58
N ALA A 152 -49.75 31.24 52.02
CA ALA A 152 -49.90 30.53 50.75
C ALA A 152 -49.19 31.28 49.61
N LYS A 153 -49.28 32.61 49.57
CA LYS A 153 -48.57 33.45 48.59
C LYS A 153 -47.05 33.35 48.71
N ALA A 154 -46.54 33.39 49.95
CA ALA A 154 -45.11 33.27 50.22
C ALA A 154 -44.59 31.88 49.79
N ASN A 155 -45.34 30.82 50.10
CA ASN A 155 -45.03 29.46 49.71
C ASN A 155 -45.03 29.29 48.18
N ALA A 156 -46.07 29.77 47.48
CA ALA A 156 -46.15 29.72 46.03
C ALA A 156 -44.97 30.44 45.35
N LYS A 157 -44.55 31.60 45.88
CA LYS A 157 -43.36 32.32 45.39
C LYS A 157 -42.08 31.52 45.60
N TRP A 158 -41.88 30.94 46.78
CA TRP A 158 -40.69 30.17 47.10
C TRP A 158 -40.56 28.91 46.23
N GLN A 159 -41.67 28.21 45.97
CA GLN A 159 -41.67 27.00 45.14
C GLN A 159 -41.49 27.28 43.65
N THR A 160 -41.73 28.52 43.19
CA THR A 160 -41.79 28.85 41.76
C THR A 160 -40.65 29.73 41.26
N SER A 161 -39.73 30.17 42.13
CA SER A 161 -38.49 30.82 41.71
C SER A 161 -37.56 29.83 41.01
N SER A 162 -37.43 29.91 39.67
CA SER A 162 -36.70 28.89 38.90
C SER A 162 -35.58 29.40 37.99
N SER A 163 -34.53 28.57 37.92
CA SER A 163 -33.25 28.69 37.17
C SER A 163 -33.28 27.98 35.80
N HIS A 164 -34.34 27.20 35.52
CA HIS A 164 -34.43 26.23 34.42
C HIS A 164 -34.45 26.84 33.00
N SER A 165 -34.86 28.11 32.85
CA SER A 165 -34.86 28.76 31.53
C SER A 165 -33.45 28.90 30.95
N ASN A 166 -32.41 28.91 31.79
CA ASN A 166 -31.02 29.04 31.34
C ASN A 166 -30.47 27.69 30.85
N SER A 167 -30.80 26.57 31.52
CA SER A 167 -30.32 25.24 31.17
C SER A 167 -30.74 24.81 29.76
N PHE A 168 -32.00 25.00 29.39
CA PHE A 168 -32.47 24.69 28.03
C PHE A 168 -31.77 25.55 26.96
N GLN A 169 -31.55 26.83 27.21
CA GLN A 169 -30.84 27.69 26.25
C GLN A 169 -29.37 27.28 26.08
N SER A 170 -28.71 26.90 27.17
CA SER A 170 -27.36 26.33 27.13
C SER A 170 -27.31 25.02 26.34
N ALA A 171 -28.24 24.09 26.59
CA ALA A 171 -28.32 22.82 25.86
C ALA A 171 -28.62 23.03 24.37
N LYS A 172 -29.50 23.98 24.03
CA LYS A 172 -29.79 24.37 22.64
C LYS A 172 -28.58 24.98 21.94
N SER A 173 -27.81 25.83 22.63
CA SER A 173 -26.55 26.38 22.11
C SER A 173 -25.54 25.27 21.84
N ASN A 174 -25.40 24.32 22.77
CA ASN A 174 -24.52 23.16 22.59
C ASN A 174 -24.94 22.31 21.39
N PHE A 175 -26.23 22.01 21.23
CA PHE A 175 -26.75 21.30 20.05
C PHE A 175 -26.42 22.02 18.74
N ASN A 176 -26.59 23.35 18.68
CA ASN A 176 -26.25 24.12 17.49
C ASN A 176 -24.75 24.06 17.17
N ASN A 177 -23.89 24.13 18.19
CA ASN A 177 -22.44 23.98 18.01
C ASN A 177 -22.07 22.58 17.51
N ALA A 178 -22.62 21.52 18.12
CA ALA A 178 -22.38 20.14 17.70
C ALA A 178 -22.89 19.88 16.26
N LYS A 179 -24.01 20.50 15.87
CA LYS A 179 -24.52 20.45 14.50
C LYS A 179 -23.53 21.08 13.50
N MET A 180 -23.02 22.29 13.79
CA MET A 180 -22.05 22.96 12.92
C MET A 180 -20.75 22.15 12.79
N LEU A 181 -20.26 21.58 13.91
CA LEU A 181 -19.08 20.71 13.91
C LEU A 181 -19.28 19.47 13.03
N HIS A 182 -20.44 18.83 13.13
CA HIS A 182 -20.78 17.69 12.27
C HIS A 182 -20.82 18.09 10.77
N GLU A 183 -21.47 19.20 10.42
CA GLU A 183 -21.56 19.68 9.03
C GLU A 183 -20.18 20.03 8.43
N SER A 184 -19.29 20.60 9.26
CA SER A 184 -17.89 20.84 8.89
C SER A 184 -17.13 19.53 8.65
N ALA A 185 -17.23 18.58 9.58
CA ALA A 185 -16.56 17.29 9.49
C ALA A 185 -17.07 16.45 8.30
N GLU A 186 -18.37 16.50 8.01
CA GLU A 186 -18.97 15.86 6.83
C GLU A 186 -18.41 16.43 5.53
N THR A 187 -18.22 17.75 5.47
CA THR A 187 -17.61 18.43 4.31
C THR A 187 -16.14 18.01 4.14
N GLU A 188 -15.36 17.99 5.23
CA GLU A 188 -13.98 17.50 5.21
C GLU A 188 -13.89 16.05 4.70
N PHE A 189 -14.77 15.17 5.20
CA PHE A 189 -14.83 13.78 4.74
C PHE A 189 -15.15 13.69 3.24
N LYS A 190 -16.14 14.44 2.74
CA LYS A 190 -16.48 14.46 1.31
C LYS A 190 -15.29 14.88 0.45
N ASN A 191 -14.54 15.90 0.88
CA ASN A 191 -13.36 16.38 0.18
C ASN A 191 -12.23 15.33 0.20
N ALA A 192 -11.93 14.75 1.37
CA ALA A 192 -10.91 13.71 1.49
C ALA A 192 -11.25 12.45 0.69
N LYS A 193 -12.54 12.09 0.63
CA LYS A 193 -13.04 10.99 -0.21
C LYS A 193 -12.83 11.28 -1.69
N ALA A 194 -13.15 12.48 -2.16
CA ALA A 194 -12.94 12.88 -3.55
C ALA A 194 -11.45 12.86 -3.93
N GLU A 195 -10.57 13.34 -3.04
CA GLU A 195 -9.12 13.31 -3.24
C GLU A 195 -8.59 11.86 -3.30
N ARG A 196 -9.04 10.98 -2.40
CA ARG A 196 -8.72 9.55 -2.44
C ARG A 196 -9.13 8.93 -3.78
N ASP A 197 -10.33 9.23 -4.26
CA ASP A 197 -10.84 8.67 -5.52
C ASP A 197 -10.04 9.18 -6.72
N ALA A 198 -9.62 10.45 -6.71
CA ALA A 198 -8.72 11.01 -7.72
C ALA A 198 -7.35 10.30 -7.74
N TYR A 199 -6.72 10.10 -6.57
CA TYR A 199 -5.45 9.38 -6.51
C TYR A 199 -5.58 7.90 -6.83
N LYS A 200 -6.73 7.27 -6.54
CA LYS A 200 -7.01 5.90 -6.97
C LYS A 200 -7.03 5.81 -8.50
N ALA A 201 -7.66 6.78 -9.17
CA ALA A 201 -7.67 6.84 -10.63
C ALA A 201 -6.26 7.09 -11.22
N GLU A 202 -5.44 7.95 -10.60
CA GLU A 202 -4.03 8.16 -10.97
C GLU A 202 -3.21 6.85 -10.83
N PHE A 203 -3.39 6.14 -9.72
CA PHE A 203 -2.75 4.85 -9.48
C PHE A 203 -3.18 3.80 -10.52
N ASP A 204 -4.47 3.68 -10.80
CA ASP A 204 -4.97 2.70 -11.78
C ASP A 204 -4.44 3.00 -13.19
N SER A 205 -4.38 4.27 -13.57
CA SER A 205 -3.80 4.70 -14.85
C SER A 205 -2.31 4.36 -14.97
N THR A 206 -1.52 4.70 -13.94
CA THR A 206 -0.08 4.39 -13.93
C THR A 206 0.20 2.89 -13.85
N GLN A 207 -0.65 2.13 -13.16
CA GLN A 207 -0.60 0.67 -13.11
C GLN A 207 -0.86 0.05 -14.50
N ALA A 208 -1.89 0.52 -15.21
CA ALA A 208 -2.19 0.07 -16.56
C ALA A 208 -1.04 0.41 -17.54
N GLU A 209 -0.42 1.58 -17.41
CA GLU A 209 0.75 1.95 -18.23
C GLU A 209 1.94 1.00 -17.99
N PHE A 210 2.24 0.72 -16.71
CA PHE A 210 3.30 -0.20 -16.34
C PHE A 210 3.06 -1.62 -16.88
N GLU A 211 1.84 -2.14 -16.77
CA GLU A 211 1.47 -3.45 -17.32
C GLU A 211 1.62 -3.50 -18.84
N ARG A 212 1.15 -2.47 -19.55
CA ARG A 212 1.34 -2.35 -21.01
C ARG A 212 2.81 -2.40 -21.40
N LEU A 213 3.67 -1.64 -20.70
CA LEU A 213 5.12 -1.61 -20.98
C LEU A 213 5.81 -2.93 -20.64
N LYS A 214 5.37 -3.61 -19.57
CA LYS A 214 5.83 -4.94 -19.22
C LYS A 214 5.54 -5.94 -20.33
N ASP A 215 4.32 -5.94 -20.86
CA ASP A 215 3.91 -6.82 -21.96
C ASP A 215 4.64 -6.49 -23.26
N GLU A 216 4.85 -5.21 -23.55
CA GLU A 216 5.63 -4.75 -24.70
C GLU A 216 7.10 -5.19 -24.65
N CYS A 217 7.76 -5.06 -23.49
CA CYS A 217 9.10 -5.59 -23.27
C CYS A 217 9.15 -7.10 -23.50
N GLN A 218 8.18 -7.85 -22.98
CA GLN A 218 8.12 -9.31 -23.12
C GLN A 218 7.93 -9.73 -24.58
N ARG A 219 7.04 -9.06 -25.30
CA ARG A 219 6.80 -9.29 -26.73
C ARG A 219 8.06 -9.02 -27.55
N LYS A 220 8.74 -7.89 -27.32
CA LYS A 220 9.99 -7.56 -28.04
C LYS A 220 11.11 -8.55 -27.74
N LEU A 221 11.23 -8.99 -26.49
CA LEU A 221 12.20 -10.02 -26.11
C LEU A 221 11.94 -11.34 -26.85
N ASN A 222 10.67 -11.75 -26.94
CA ASN A 222 10.27 -12.95 -27.67
C ASN A 222 10.53 -12.81 -29.17
N GLU A 223 10.26 -11.64 -29.76
CA GLU A 223 10.55 -11.34 -31.16
C GLU A 223 12.05 -11.44 -31.47
N ILE A 224 12.90 -10.82 -30.63
CA ILE A 224 14.36 -10.89 -30.77
C ILE A 224 14.84 -12.33 -30.68
N LYS A 225 14.34 -13.12 -29.71
CA LYS A 225 14.67 -14.55 -29.59
C LYS A 225 14.26 -15.34 -30.83
N ALA A 226 13.06 -15.11 -31.35
CA ALA A 226 12.56 -15.78 -32.54
C ALA A 226 13.37 -15.41 -33.80
N ASN A 227 13.69 -14.13 -33.98
CA ASN A 227 14.50 -13.66 -35.11
C ASN A 227 15.93 -14.20 -35.04
N ASN A 228 16.54 -14.23 -33.85
CA ASN A 228 17.86 -14.83 -33.64
C ASN A 228 17.85 -16.33 -33.96
N GLN A 229 16.79 -17.05 -33.56
CA GLN A 229 16.65 -18.47 -33.88
C GLN A 229 16.50 -18.69 -35.39
N LYS A 230 15.64 -17.92 -36.07
CA LYS A 230 15.47 -17.98 -37.53
C LYS A 230 16.77 -17.71 -38.29
N GLU A 231 17.52 -16.68 -37.88
CA GLU A 231 18.80 -16.34 -38.50
C GLU A 231 19.85 -17.43 -38.26
N ARG A 232 19.89 -18.00 -37.05
CA ARG A 232 20.74 -19.15 -36.73
C ARG A 232 20.43 -20.34 -37.63
N ASP A 233 19.16 -20.72 -37.73
CA ASP A 233 18.73 -21.86 -38.54
C ASP A 233 19.03 -21.64 -40.03
N ARG A 234 18.82 -20.41 -40.54
CA ARG A 234 19.19 -20.04 -41.91
C ARG A 234 20.69 -20.17 -42.19
N ILE A 235 21.55 -19.78 -41.24
CA ILE A 235 23.01 -19.94 -41.37
C ILE A 235 23.38 -21.42 -41.40
N LEU A 236 22.76 -22.24 -40.53
CA LEU A 236 23.01 -23.68 -40.50
C LEU A 236 22.50 -24.40 -41.75
N ASP A 237 21.36 -23.97 -42.31
CA ASP A 237 20.84 -24.43 -43.60
C ASP A 237 21.84 -24.15 -44.73
N LYS A 238 22.34 -22.91 -44.82
CA LYS A 238 23.36 -22.52 -45.82
C LYS A 238 24.66 -23.30 -45.64
N ALA A 239 25.05 -23.57 -44.39
CA ALA A 239 26.22 -24.39 -44.09
C ALA A 239 25.99 -25.89 -44.37
N GLY A 240 24.75 -26.33 -44.55
CA GLY A 240 24.40 -27.74 -44.79
C GLY A 240 24.53 -28.62 -43.55
N VAL A 241 24.44 -28.04 -42.35
CA VAL A 241 24.56 -28.80 -41.10
C VAL A 241 23.32 -29.67 -40.90
N GLY A 242 23.52 -30.98 -40.83
CA GLY A 242 22.47 -31.97 -40.58
C GLY A 242 21.79 -31.77 -39.23
N TYR A 243 20.51 -32.13 -39.12
CA TYR A 243 19.64 -31.87 -37.96
C TYR A 243 20.27 -32.25 -36.61
N LEU A 244 20.91 -33.43 -36.53
CA LEU A 244 21.52 -33.96 -35.31
C LEU A 244 22.67 -33.11 -34.78
N ASN A 245 23.37 -32.38 -35.66
CA ASN A 245 24.54 -31.56 -35.31
C ASN A 245 24.19 -30.08 -35.19
N ARG A 246 22.90 -29.71 -35.21
CA ARG A 246 22.47 -28.31 -35.18
C ARG A 246 22.44 -27.73 -33.79
N GLN A 247 22.20 -28.53 -32.75
CA GLN A 247 21.97 -28.02 -31.41
C GLN A 247 23.27 -27.49 -30.79
N ASP A 248 24.38 -28.17 -31.04
CA ASP A 248 25.73 -27.91 -30.56
C ASP A 248 26.57 -27.06 -31.54
N ALA A 249 26.08 -26.83 -32.77
CA ALA A 249 26.80 -26.06 -33.78
C ALA A 249 27.13 -24.63 -33.30
N LYS A 250 28.39 -24.26 -33.50
CA LYS A 250 28.94 -22.93 -33.17
C LYS A 250 29.05 -22.09 -34.43
N ILE A 251 28.48 -20.88 -34.38
CA ILE A 251 28.54 -19.90 -35.48
C ILE A 251 29.42 -18.73 -35.05
N VAL A 252 30.40 -18.38 -35.87
CA VAL A 252 31.32 -17.25 -35.64
C VAL A 252 31.32 -16.35 -36.87
N LYS A 253 30.73 -15.15 -36.74
CA LYS A 253 30.81 -14.11 -37.78
C LYS A 253 32.14 -13.34 -37.61
N LYS A 254 32.97 -13.29 -38.65
CA LYS A 254 34.29 -12.62 -38.68
C LYS A 254 34.15 -11.19 -39.19
N ALA A 255 35.14 -10.35 -38.89
CA ALA A 255 35.15 -8.93 -39.28
C ALA A 255 35.27 -8.72 -40.81
N ASP A 256 35.88 -9.68 -41.50
CA ASP A 256 35.96 -9.74 -42.98
C ASP A 256 34.60 -10.10 -43.63
N GLY A 257 33.55 -10.32 -42.83
CA GLY A 257 32.21 -10.67 -43.28
C GLY A 257 32.02 -12.16 -43.59
N THR A 258 33.05 -13.00 -43.40
CA THR A 258 32.91 -14.46 -43.47
C THR A 258 32.19 -15.01 -42.23
N THR A 259 31.44 -16.09 -42.40
CA THR A 259 30.79 -16.80 -41.29
C THR A 259 31.35 -18.21 -41.20
N GLN A 260 31.92 -18.54 -40.04
CA GLN A 260 32.48 -19.86 -39.74
C GLN A 260 31.47 -20.66 -38.92
N VAL A 261 31.17 -21.88 -39.36
CA VAL A 261 30.24 -22.79 -38.70
C VAL A 261 30.97 -24.08 -38.35
N TYR A 262 30.96 -24.44 -37.07
CA TYR A 262 31.59 -25.66 -36.55
C TYR A 262 30.50 -26.62 -36.04
N HIS A 263 30.57 -27.91 -36.37
CA HIS A 263 29.52 -28.90 -36.05
C HIS A 263 30.04 -30.33 -35.83
N GLY A 264 29.30 -31.16 -35.07
CA GLY A 264 29.47 -32.63 -35.03
C GLY A 264 30.75 -33.16 -34.37
N GLY A 265 31.52 -32.31 -33.69
CA GLY A 265 32.69 -32.72 -32.89
C GLY A 265 32.30 -33.32 -31.54
N LEU A 266 33.25 -33.97 -30.87
CA LEU A 266 33.02 -34.47 -29.52
C LEU A 266 32.83 -33.31 -28.54
N GLY A 267 31.66 -33.26 -27.88
CA GLY A 267 31.34 -32.36 -26.78
C GLY A 267 30.75 -31.00 -27.18
N SER A 268 31.26 -30.36 -28.22
CA SER A 268 30.76 -29.09 -28.74
C SER A 268 30.94 -29.00 -30.25
N GLY A 269 30.22 -28.06 -30.89
CA GLY A 269 30.36 -27.81 -32.32
C GLY A 269 31.78 -27.49 -32.76
N ASP A 270 32.64 -26.94 -31.88
CA ASP A 270 34.06 -26.67 -32.10
C ASP A 270 35.01 -27.65 -31.36
N GLY A 271 34.48 -28.77 -30.86
CA GLY A 271 35.22 -29.79 -30.13
C GLY A 271 36.15 -30.64 -30.99
N PHE A 272 36.79 -31.64 -30.41
CA PHE A 272 37.70 -32.52 -31.14
C PHE A 272 36.99 -33.23 -32.30
N GLY A 273 37.62 -33.21 -33.48
CA GLY A 273 37.05 -33.82 -34.69
C GLY A 273 35.87 -33.07 -35.30
N HIS A 274 35.57 -31.82 -34.90
CA HIS A 274 34.47 -31.06 -35.49
C HIS A 274 34.60 -30.90 -37.01
N GLY A 275 33.47 -30.87 -37.69
CA GLY A 275 33.33 -30.38 -39.06
C GLY A 275 33.33 -28.86 -39.09
N HIS A 276 33.75 -28.28 -40.20
CA HIS A 276 33.91 -26.84 -40.35
C HIS A 276 33.48 -26.37 -41.73
N VAL A 277 32.61 -25.36 -41.76
CA VAL A 277 32.12 -24.73 -42.97
C VAL A 277 32.39 -23.24 -42.89
N ALA A 278 32.99 -22.67 -43.93
CA ALA A 278 33.11 -21.22 -44.09
C ALA A 278 32.14 -20.76 -45.18
N LEU A 279 31.38 -19.71 -44.85
CA LEU A 279 30.51 -19.00 -45.77
C LEU A 279 31.11 -17.62 -46.05
N ASP A 280 31.11 -17.20 -47.32
CA ASP A 280 31.42 -15.82 -47.68
C ASP A 280 30.28 -14.84 -47.30
N GLN A 281 30.45 -13.56 -47.62
CA GLN A 281 29.48 -12.50 -47.35
C GLN A 281 28.12 -12.71 -48.03
N SER A 282 28.08 -13.43 -49.16
CA SER A 282 26.84 -13.79 -49.86
C SER A 282 26.16 -15.02 -49.23
N GLY A 283 26.88 -15.73 -48.36
CA GLY A 283 26.47 -16.98 -47.76
C GLY A 283 26.72 -18.20 -48.65
N LYS A 284 27.61 -18.07 -49.65
CA LYS A 284 28.08 -19.19 -50.46
C LYS A 284 29.20 -19.90 -49.70
N LYS A 285 29.20 -21.24 -49.75
CA LYS A 285 30.26 -22.05 -49.13
C LYS A 285 31.58 -21.80 -49.86
N THR A 286 32.59 -21.36 -49.11
CA THR A 286 33.98 -21.21 -49.57
C THR A 286 34.89 -22.29 -49.01
N TYR A 287 34.45 -22.97 -47.95
CA TYR A 287 35.12 -24.11 -47.34
C TYR A 287 34.08 -25.03 -46.71
N SER A 288 34.27 -26.35 -46.79
CA SER A 288 33.41 -27.35 -46.14
C SER A 288 34.22 -28.59 -45.84
N ARG A 289 34.12 -29.09 -44.60
CA ARG A 289 34.72 -30.34 -44.14
C ARG A 289 33.80 -31.00 -43.15
N ASP A 290 33.54 -32.30 -43.30
CA ASP A 290 32.70 -33.02 -42.35
C ASP A 290 33.47 -33.37 -41.07
N ALA A 291 32.72 -33.71 -40.03
CA ALA A 291 33.30 -34.13 -38.77
C ALA A 291 34.17 -35.39 -38.98
N PHE A 292 35.34 -35.43 -38.32
CA PHE A 292 36.34 -36.49 -38.38
C PHE A 292 37.02 -36.72 -39.74
N GLU A 293 36.79 -35.86 -40.74
CA GLU A 293 37.54 -35.90 -42.00
C GLU A 293 38.95 -35.31 -41.85
N LYS A 294 39.92 -35.92 -42.56
CA LYS A 294 41.33 -35.48 -42.60
C LYS A 294 41.45 -34.13 -43.30
N HIS A 295 42.37 -33.28 -42.84
CA HIS A 295 42.74 -32.05 -43.55
C HIS A 295 43.40 -32.39 -44.90
N GLY A 296 42.64 -32.32 -45.98
CA GLY A 296 43.10 -32.57 -47.35
C GLY A 296 43.36 -31.28 -48.14
N SER A 297 44.24 -31.37 -49.14
CA SER A 297 44.62 -30.31 -50.09
C SER A 297 43.49 -29.84 -51.04
N GLN A 298 42.26 -30.31 -50.83
CA GLN A 298 41.08 -30.09 -51.68
C GLN A 298 40.41 -28.71 -51.45
N ASN A 299 41.08 -27.79 -50.76
CA ASN A 299 40.44 -26.62 -50.11
C ASN A 299 40.94 -25.24 -50.58
N TYR A 300 41.58 -25.17 -51.74
CA TYR A 300 41.79 -23.92 -52.45
C TYR A 300 41.13 -24.06 -53.82
N VAL A 301 40.11 -23.25 -54.10
CA VAL A 301 39.67 -23.07 -55.48
C VAL A 301 40.82 -22.33 -56.19
N ASP A 302 41.52 -23.06 -57.06
CA ASP A 302 42.59 -22.64 -57.98
C ASP A 302 43.14 -21.21 -57.79
N ASP A 303 44.13 -21.05 -56.90
CA ASP A 303 45.09 -19.95 -56.97
C ASP A 303 46.48 -20.53 -57.35
N PRO A 304 47.02 -20.22 -58.55
CA PRO A 304 48.28 -20.79 -59.03
C PRO A 304 49.53 -20.34 -58.25
N ALA A 305 49.42 -19.53 -57.19
CA ALA A 305 50.57 -18.84 -56.60
C ALA A 305 51.26 -19.54 -55.41
N LEU A 306 50.92 -20.77 -55.01
CA LEU A 306 51.58 -21.44 -53.88
C LEU A 306 52.27 -22.76 -54.28
N VAL A 307 53.39 -22.61 -54.99
CA VAL A 307 54.38 -23.67 -55.20
C VAL A 307 55.44 -23.59 -54.09
N LYS A 308 55.81 -24.77 -53.57
CA LYS A 308 57.11 -25.20 -52.97
C LYS A 308 57.13 -25.43 -51.45
N TYR A 309 56.93 -26.69 -51.06
CA TYR A 309 57.83 -27.32 -50.08
C TYR A 309 58.44 -28.59 -50.69
N LYS A 310 59.75 -28.76 -50.49
CA LYS A 310 60.56 -29.84 -51.07
C LYS A 310 60.26 -31.19 -50.40
N ALA A 311 60.36 -32.27 -51.17
CA ALA A 311 60.12 -33.66 -50.75
C ALA A 311 61.15 -34.26 -49.76
N SER A 312 61.94 -33.43 -49.06
CA SER A 312 62.87 -33.84 -48.00
C SER A 312 62.23 -33.55 -46.64
N GLY A 313 62.05 -34.54 -45.77
CA GLY A 313 61.48 -34.33 -44.43
C GLY A 313 62.17 -33.20 -43.66
N GLN A 314 61.37 -32.29 -43.08
CA GLN A 314 61.82 -31.18 -42.24
C GLN A 314 61.01 -31.17 -40.94
N TRP A 315 61.51 -30.47 -39.92
CA TRP A 315 60.79 -30.20 -38.69
C TRP A 315 60.34 -28.74 -38.69
N SER A 316 59.12 -28.48 -38.20
CA SER A 316 58.64 -27.11 -38.04
C SER A 316 59.48 -26.34 -37.03
N ASP A 317 59.34 -25.02 -36.99
CA ASP A 317 59.86 -24.23 -35.89
C ASP A 317 59.36 -24.78 -34.54
N VAL A 318 60.21 -24.67 -33.53
CA VAL A 318 59.89 -25.08 -32.17
C VAL A 318 58.83 -24.16 -31.60
N ARG A 319 57.81 -24.75 -30.99
CA ARG A 319 56.70 -24.03 -30.37
C ARG A 319 56.53 -24.45 -28.92
N HIS A 320 56.00 -23.53 -28.12
CA HIS A 320 55.72 -23.74 -26.71
C HIS A 320 54.21 -23.89 -26.51
N GLY A 321 53.83 -24.82 -25.65
CA GLY A 321 52.43 -25.11 -25.37
C GLY A 321 52.23 -25.73 -24.00
N TRP A 322 51.03 -26.25 -23.80
CA TRP A 322 50.64 -26.98 -22.62
C TRP A 322 49.99 -28.29 -23.05
N VAL A 323 50.35 -29.38 -22.36
CA VAL A 323 49.62 -30.65 -22.41
C VAL A 323 49.18 -30.91 -20.98
N ASP A 324 47.87 -30.96 -20.79
CA ASP A 324 47.23 -30.81 -19.48
C ASP A 324 47.75 -29.53 -18.78
N ASP A 325 48.29 -29.66 -17.57
CA ASP A 325 48.86 -28.54 -16.79
C ASP A 325 50.39 -28.44 -16.90
N LYS A 326 51.01 -29.14 -17.86
CA LYS A 326 52.47 -29.14 -18.04
C LYS A 326 52.89 -28.32 -19.24
N LYS A 327 53.89 -27.45 -19.02
CA LYS A 327 54.56 -26.73 -20.10
C LYS A 327 55.34 -27.71 -20.96
N VAL A 328 55.13 -27.65 -22.27
CA VAL A 328 55.85 -28.48 -23.24
C VAL A 328 56.43 -27.63 -24.36
N THR A 329 57.51 -28.15 -24.94
CA THR A 329 58.09 -27.68 -26.18
C THR A 329 57.89 -28.76 -27.22
N TRP A 330 57.43 -28.41 -28.42
CA TRP A 330 57.19 -29.38 -29.48
C TRP A 330 57.55 -28.86 -30.88
N SER A 331 57.71 -29.79 -31.82
CA SER A 331 57.90 -29.52 -33.25
C SER A 331 57.21 -30.61 -34.06
N GLU A 332 56.58 -30.22 -35.17
CA GLU A 332 55.82 -31.12 -36.02
C GLU A 332 56.62 -31.46 -37.28
N GLY A 333 56.60 -32.73 -37.67
CA GLY A 333 57.24 -33.18 -38.88
C GLY A 333 56.48 -32.72 -40.12
N THR A 334 57.23 -32.27 -41.12
CA THR A 334 56.74 -31.89 -42.45
C THR A 334 57.44 -32.72 -43.53
N GLY A 335 56.92 -32.72 -44.76
CA GLY A 335 57.42 -33.60 -45.82
C GLY A 335 57.29 -35.09 -45.46
N THR A 336 58.39 -35.85 -45.54
CA THR A 336 58.41 -37.29 -45.19
C THR A 336 58.24 -37.58 -43.70
N ASN A 337 58.27 -36.55 -42.83
CA ASN A 337 58.09 -36.68 -41.39
C ASN A 337 56.64 -36.32 -40.97
N VAL A 338 55.74 -36.03 -41.91
CA VAL A 338 54.33 -35.71 -41.61
C VAL A 338 53.69 -36.83 -40.80
N GLY A 339 52.99 -36.45 -39.71
CA GLY A 339 52.40 -37.40 -38.76
C GLY A 339 53.35 -37.81 -37.63
N GLN A 340 54.56 -37.25 -37.59
CA GLN A 340 55.48 -37.34 -36.46
C GLN A 340 55.51 -36.02 -35.67
N THR A 341 55.72 -36.11 -34.37
CA THR A 341 55.82 -34.98 -33.44
C THR A 341 57.00 -35.21 -32.50
N LEU A 342 57.85 -34.21 -32.35
CA LEU A 342 58.87 -34.15 -31.31
C LEU A 342 58.29 -33.40 -30.12
N ILE A 343 58.45 -33.90 -28.90
CA ILE A 343 57.98 -33.22 -27.69
C ILE A 343 58.92 -33.47 -26.50
N THR A 344 59.00 -32.47 -25.62
CA THR A 344 59.70 -32.54 -24.34
C THR A 344 59.03 -31.64 -23.32
N ASP A 345 59.18 -31.97 -22.03
CA ASP A 345 58.76 -31.11 -20.93
C ASP A 345 59.60 -29.83 -20.84
N GLY A 346 58.94 -28.74 -20.42
CA GLY A 346 59.51 -27.41 -20.27
C GLY A 346 59.34 -26.52 -21.50
N TRP A 347 59.61 -25.22 -21.34
CA TRP A 347 59.77 -24.29 -22.45
C TRP A 347 61.26 -24.11 -22.75
N LEU A 348 61.75 -24.91 -23.67
CA LEU A 348 63.17 -25.01 -24.01
C LEU A 348 63.52 -24.12 -25.21
N THR A 349 64.79 -23.76 -25.28
CA THR A 349 65.36 -23.14 -26.49
C THR A 349 65.49 -24.20 -27.60
N LYS A 350 65.66 -23.77 -28.86
CA LYS A 350 65.85 -24.69 -29.99
C LYS A 350 67.03 -25.64 -29.78
N ASP A 351 68.15 -25.12 -29.27
CA ASP A 351 69.37 -25.89 -29.02
C ASP A 351 69.22 -26.94 -27.92
N ASP A 352 68.43 -26.65 -26.89
CA ASP A 352 68.16 -27.60 -25.81
C ASP A 352 67.12 -28.63 -26.23
N PHE A 353 66.09 -28.19 -26.97
CA PHE A 353 65.07 -29.04 -27.57
C PHE A 353 65.69 -30.08 -28.51
N ASP A 354 66.62 -29.67 -29.38
CA ASP A 354 67.28 -30.59 -30.33
C ASP A 354 68.12 -31.67 -29.65
N LYS A 355 68.56 -31.43 -28.41
CA LYS A 355 69.30 -32.42 -27.60
C LYS A 355 68.37 -33.32 -26.80
N ARG A 356 67.17 -32.84 -26.44
CA ARG A 356 66.25 -33.47 -25.49
C ARG A 356 64.83 -33.38 -26.04
N HIS A 357 64.44 -34.40 -26.79
CA HIS A 357 63.08 -34.60 -27.24
C HIS A 357 62.83 -36.07 -27.49
N ASP A 358 61.56 -36.44 -27.34
CA ASP A 358 61.06 -37.76 -27.70
C ASP A 358 60.29 -37.67 -29.01
N HIS A 359 60.41 -38.70 -29.84
CA HIS A 359 59.69 -38.82 -31.11
C HIS A 359 58.38 -39.57 -30.91
N TYR A 360 57.29 -39.00 -31.43
CA TYR A 360 55.96 -39.61 -31.42
C TYR A 360 55.39 -39.65 -32.84
N GLY A 361 54.52 -40.63 -33.11
CA GLY A 361 53.91 -40.83 -34.41
C GLY A 361 54.34 -42.13 -35.11
N VAL A 362 53.84 -42.34 -36.32
CA VAL A 362 54.13 -43.55 -37.12
C VAL A 362 55.26 -43.24 -38.08
N ASP A 363 56.36 -44.01 -38.00
CA ASP A 363 57.43 -43.90 -38.99
C ASP A 363 57.05 -44.65 -40.27
N THR A 364 56.84 -43.91 -41.35
CA THR A 364 56.59 -44.49 -42.68
C THR A 364 57.88 -44.88 -43.41
N LYS A 365 59.07 -44.56 -42.86
CA LYS A 365 60.38 -44.78 -43.50
C LYS A 365 60.86 -46.25 -43.50
N TYR A 366 60.42 -47.07 -42.54
CA TYR A 366 60.86 -48.48 -42.40
C TYR A 366 59.79 -49.54 -42.75
N GLY A 367 58.76 -49.18 -43.52
CA GLY A 367 57.89 -50.12 -44.24
C GLY A 367 57.07 -51.12 -43.41
N THR A 368 57.13 -51.08 -42.08
CA THR A 368 56.48 -52.07 -41.19
C THR A 368 55.56 -51.45 -40.14
N GLY A 369 55.22 -50.16 -40.24
CA GLY A 369 54.17 -49.54 -39.41
C GLY A 369 54.41 -49.64 -37.91
N LYS A 370 55.67 -49.72 -37.47
CA LYS A 370 56.01 -49.63 -36.04
C LYS A 370 55.69 -48.23 -35.54
N ARG A 371 54.95 -48.15 -34.42
CA ARG A 371 54.75 -46.90 -33.69
C ARG A 371 56.09 -46.50 -33.05
N ILE A 372 56.52 -45.24 -33.22
CA ILE A 372 57.84 -44.77 -32.76
C ILE A 372 57.97 -44.79 -31.22
N GLU A 373 56.88 -45.01 -30.49
CA GLU A 373 56.91 -45.33 -29.06
C GLU A 373 57.76 -46.59 -28.71
N ASP A 374 58.21 -47.36 -29.72
CA ASP A 374 59.19 -48.46 -29.62
C ASP A 374 60.65 -48.11 -30.04
N VAL A 375 60.95 -46.86 -30.40
CA VAL A 375 62.25 -46.46 -30.99
C VAL A 375 62.83 -45.25 -30.26
N THR A 376 63.60 -45.55 -29.20
CA THR A 376 64.73 -44.79 -28.60
C THR A 376 64.74 -43.24 -28.63
N ASP A 377 65.03 -42.64 -27.46
CA ASP A 377 65.48 -41.24 -27.34
C ASP A 377 66.77 -40.96 -28.15
N SER A 378 67.18 -39.69 -28.25
CA SER A 378 68.40 -39.26 -28.98
C SER A 378 69.71 -39.92 -28.51
N ILE A 379 69.67 -40.71 -27.43
CA ILE A 379 70.81 -41.39 -26.78
C ILE A 379 70.62 -42.93 -26.72
N GLY A 380 69.53 -43.48 -27.27
CA GLY A 380 69.37 -44.91 -27.49
C GLY A 380 68.83 -45.76 -26.34
N ARG A 381 68.08 -45.24 -25.35
CA ARG A 381 67.57 -46.08 -24.22
C ARG A 381 66.16 -45.76 -23.70
N LYS A 382 65.13 -46.50 -24.15
CA LYS A 382 64.00 -47.11 -23.38
C LYS A 382 62.86 -47.58 -24.31
N LYS A 383 61.90 -48.35 -23.76
CA LYS A 383 60.92 -49.18 -24.50
C LYS A 383 59.42 -48.92 -24.21
N TYR A 384 59.03 -47.86 -23.48
CA TYR A 384 57.61 -47.50 -23.27
C TYR A 384 57.43 -46.01 -22.93
N TYR A 385 56.26 -45.47 -23.27
CA TYR A 385 55.74 -44.12 -22.93
C TYR A 385 56.00 -43.72 -21.46
N SER A 386 56.74 -42.63 -21.23
CA SER A 386 57.06 -42.12 -19.87
C SER A 386 56.23 -40.90 -19.42
N GLY A 387 55.17 -40.56 -20.16
CA GLY A 387 54.57 -39.23 -20.07
C GLY A 387 55.47 -38.18 -20.75
N PRO A 388 55.09 -36.89 -20.76
CA PRO A 388 55.83 -35.86 -21.48
C PRO A 388 57.24 -35.57 -20.89
N GLY A 389 57.60 -36.15 -19.73
CA GLY A 389 58.88 -36.84 -19.56
C GLY A 389 59.72 -36.09 -18.52
N LYS A 390 60.16 -36.77 -17.45
CA LYS A 390 60.91 -36.18 -16.31
C LYS A 390 62.09 -35.30 -16.71
#